data_AF-A0A812YCB3-F1
#
_entry.id   AF-A0A812YCB3-F1
#
_cell.length_a   1.000
_cell.length_b   1.000
_cell.length_c   1.000
_cell.angle_alpha   90.00
_cell.angle_beta   90.00
_cell.angle_gamma   90.00
#
_symmetry.space_group_name_H-M   'P 1'
#
loop_
_entity.id
_entity.type
_entity.pdbx_description
1 polymer ?
#
loop_
_entity_poly.entity_id
_entity_poly.type
_entity_poly.pdbx_seq_one_letter_code
_entity_poly.pdbx_strand_id
1 'polypeptide(L)'
;MMRAAGRYRAARFDIRDGPHSSKQCKSNYMDLNSRSGFALAIFYILKLAGGDAYVHFGMKCSSFSSMNAASSGRSACSSTGFEEHVSVAYSNQLLERTILLILLATAMDSTWSLEQPGGSVLDFYPAWRSMMMVLSDWGGPYAVSKVRFWMGHFGAKTPKRHYMYANSVKVNLLNKGKLSFGLFKHNQKTAKYHVDANGIRRFSGTMHLRDTEQYPVAFAKNLVQICENLKKHRAGCPQTSEIPSALDTLSSLPSDYHRAEYENAALYEVYNYLRGSKSLAIPEEWRCILPPGFLGF
;
A
#
# COMPACT_ATOMS: atom_id res chain seq x y z
N MET A 1 -32.39 1.12 22.95
CA MET A 1 -31.58 2.26 22.47
C MET A 1 -30.68 1.77 21.32
N MET A 2 -31.20 1.78 20.08
CA MET A 2 -30.45 1.34 18.90
C MET A 2 -29.43 2.42 18.52
N ARG A 3 -28.14 2.11 18.57
CA ARG A 3 -27.09 2.98 18.03
C ARG A 3 -27.27 3.08 16.52
N ALA A 4 -27.35 4.31 16.01
CA ALA A 4 -27.33 4.57 14.58
C ALA A 4 -26.09 3.92 13.96
N ALA A 5 -26.28 2.96 13.06
CA ALA A 5 -25.20 2.42 12.25
C ALA A 5 -24.71 3.56 11.35
N GLY A 6 -23.58 4.18 11.72
CA GLY A 6 -22.91 5.16 10.87
C GLY A 6 -22.68 4.56 9.49
N ARG A 7 -23.05 5.31 8.44
CA ARG A 7 -22.84 4.88 7.06
C ARG A 7 -21.33 4.87 6.78
N TYR A 8 -20.71 3.69 6.85
CA TYR A 8 -19.34 3.50 6.36
C TYR A 8 -19.29 3.91 4.89
N ARG A 9 -18.39 4.84 4.56
CA ARG A 9 -18.05 5.18 3.17
C ARG A 9 -16.77 4.43 2.81
N ALA A 10 -16.82 3.65 1.73
CA ALA A 10 -15.67 2.89 1.25
C ALA A 10 -15.37 3.28 -0.20
N ALA A 11 -14.11 3.56 -0.49
CA ALA A 11 -13.59 3.68 -1.84
C ALA A 11 -12.57 2.56 -2.07
N ARG A 12 -12.63 1.90 -3.24
CA ARG A 12 -11.73 0.80 -3.60
C ARG A 12 -10.88 1.21 -4.79
N PHE A 13 -9.57 1.17 -4.63
CA PHE A 13 -8.63 1.25 -5.73
C PHE A 13 -8.21 -0.16 -6.16
N ASP A 14 -8.07 -0.39 -7.46
CA ASP A 14 -7.73 -1.69 -8.04
C ASP A 14 -6.68 -1.54 -9.13
N ILE A 15 -5.72 -2.48 -9.15
CA ILE A 15 -4.63 -2.50 -10.11
C ILE A 15 -5.08 -3.34 -11.30
N ARG A 16 -4.99 -2.80 -12.51
CA ARG A 16 -5.14 -3.63 -13.72
C ARG A 16 -3.79 -4.22 -14.10
N ASP A 17 -3.80 -5.52 -14.37
CA ASP A 17 -2.62 -6.26 -14.80
C ASP A 17 -2.31 -5.99 -16.28
N GLY A 18 -1.42 -5.02 -16.51
CA GLY A 18 -0.62 -4.90 -17.72
C GLY A 18 -1.32 -4.26 -18.94
N PRO A 19 -0.53 -4.01 -20.01
CA PRO A 19 -0.97 -3.33 -21.22
C PRO A 19 -1.85 -4.18 -22.17
N HIS A 20 -2.09 -5.46 -21.85
CA HIS A 20 -2.66 -6.42 -22.81
C HIS A 20 -4.19 -6.46 -22.93
N SER A 21 -4.95 -5.68 -22.14
CA SER A 21 -6.36 -5.39 -22.48
C SER A 21 -6.45 -4.11 -23.31
N SER A 22 -6.10 -4.21 -24.60
CA SER A 22 -6.11 -3.11 -25.58
C SER A 22 -7.48 -2.47 -25.83
N LYS A 23 -8.55 -2.94 -25.19
CA LYS A 23 -9.74 -2.11 -25.00
C LYS A 23 -9.43 -1.10 -23.88
N GLN A 24 -8.77 0.00 -24.27
CA GLN A 24 -8.61 1.22 -23.49
C GLN A 24 -9.99 1.68 -22.99
N CYS A 25 -10.46 1.13 -21.88
CA CYS A 25 -11.49 1.78 -21.10
C CYS A 25 -10.92 3.15 -20.72
N LYS A 26 -11.63 4.20 -21.12
CA LYS A 26 -11.44 5.59 -20.67
C LYS A 26 -10.97 5.58 -19.21
N SER A 27 -9.77 6.14 -18.97
CA SER A 27 -9.15 6.42 -17.66
C SER A 27 -9.64 5.55 -16.49
N ASN A 28 -8.91 4.49 -16.14
CA ASN A 28 -9.18 3.78 -14.89
C ASN A 28 -8.71 4.63 -13.69
N TYR A 29 -9.57 5.54 -13.24
CA TYR A 29 -9.33 6.40 -12.07
C TYR A 29 -9.21 5.61 -10.75
N MET A 30 -9.40 4.29 -10.77
CA MET A 30 -9.17 3.44 -9.61
C MET A 30 -7.79 2.76 -9.63
N ASP A 31 -6.97 2.97 -10.66
CA ASP A 31 -5.60 2.45 -10.70
C ASP A 31 -4.63 3.38 -9.96
N LEU A 32 -4.05 2.90 -8.86
CA LEU A 32 -3.05 3.66 -8.08
C LEU A 32 -1.77 3.97 -8.87
N ASN A 33 -1.45 3.22 -9.93
CA ASN A 33 -0.32 3.55 -10.81
C ASN A 33 -0.70 4.59 -11.87
N SER A 34 -1.98 4.87 -12.09
CA SER A 34 -2.39 5.99 -12.92
C SER A 34 -2.25 7.33 -12.17
N ARG A 35 -1.89 8.40 -12.90
CA ARG A 35 -1.81 9.76 -12.36
C ARG A 35 -3.11 10.20 -11.69
N SER A 36 -4.25 9.93 -12.34
CA SER A 36 -5.58 10.28 -11.85
C SER A 36 -6.00 9.44 -10.65
N GLY A 37 -5.71 8.14 -10.65
CA GLY A 37 -6.07 7.27 -9.52
C GLY A 37 -5.25 7.54 -8.28
N PHE A 38 -3.96 7.85 -8.43
CA PHE A 38 -3.16 8.28 -7.28
C PHE A 38 -3.61 9.65 -6.73
N ALA A 39 -3.87 10.63 -7.59
CA ALA A 39 -4.42 11.92 -7.19
C ALA A 39 -5.76 11.77 -6.45
N LEU A 40 -6.64 10.88 -6.95
CA LEU A 40 -7.92 10.59 -6.32
C LEU A 40 -7.74 9.89 -4.95
N ALA A 41 -6.77 8.99 -4.81
CA ALA A 41 -6.46 8.35 -3.53
C ALA A 41 -5.96 9.36 -2.50
N ILE A 42 -5.06 10.28 -2.89
CA ILE A 42 -4.62 11.40 -2.05
C ILE A 42 -5.82 12.23 -1.60
N PHE A 43 -6.68 12.63 -2.55
CA PHE A 43 -7.88 13.40 -2.26
C PHE A 43 -8.79 12.71 -1.26
N TYR A 44 -9.05 11.40 -1.40
CA TYR A 44 -9.87 10.67 -0.44
C TYR A 44 -9.26 10.67 0.95
N ILE A 45 -7.95 10.42 1.09
CA ILE A 45 -7.28 10.44 2.39
C ILE A 45 -7.36 11.83 3.03
N LEU A 46 -7.15 12.90 2.25
CA LEU A 46 -7.30 14.28 2.72
C LEU A 46 -8.74 14.63 3.14
N LYS A 47 -9.75 13.92 2.62
CA LYS A 47 -11.16 14.08 2.99
C LYS A 47 -11.60 13.18 4.14
N LEU A 48 -10.73 12.30 4.64
CA LEU A 48 -11.05 11.49 5.81
C LEU A 48 -11.14 12.40 7.05
N ALA A 49 -12.11 12.11 7.91
CA ALA A 49 -12.17 12.72 9.22
C ALA A 49 -11.03 12.16 10.06
N GLY A 50 -10.04 13.01 10.38
CA GLY A 50 -8.93 12.65 11.25
C GLY A 50 -9.46 12.06 12.57
N GLY A 51 -8.76 11.03 13.07
CA GLY A 51 -9.09 10.32 14.29
C GLY A 51 -10.23 9.30 14.21
N ASP A 52 -11.10 9.35 13.19
CA ASP A 52 -12.22 8.42 13.01
C ASP A 52 -12.17 7.62 11.69
N ALA A 53 -11.04 7.67 10.98
CA ALA A 53 -10.86 6.98 9.72
C ALA A 53 -9.96 5.74 9.83
N TYR A 54 -10.25 4.75 8.98
CA TYR A 54 -9.45 3.54 8.79
C TYR A 54 -9.19 3.29 7.31
N VAL A 55 -7.91 3.13 6.95
CA VAL A 55 -7.46 2.87 5.58
C VAL A 55 -6.77 1.51 5.51
N HIS A 56 -7.24 0.64 4.63
CA HIS A 56 -6.62 -0.67 4.41
C HIS A 56 -5.94 -0.72 3.04
N PHE A 57 -4.66 -1.06 3.04
CA PHE A 57 -3.84 -1.22 1.85
C PHE A 57 -3.58 -2.70 1.58
N GLY A 58 -4.14 -3.20 0.48
CA GLY A 58 -3.85 -4.53 -0.06
C GLY A 58 -2.85 -4.39 -1.21
N MET A 59 -1.58 -4.67 -0.93
CA MET A 59 -0.52 -4.59 -1.95
C MET A 59 -0.45 -5.88 -2.76
N LYS A 60 -0.24 -5.78 -4.08
CA LYS A 60 -0.20 -6.96 -4.96
C LYS A 60 0.87 -7.95 -4.51
N CYS A 61 0.43 -9.11 -4.02
CA CYS A 61 1.31 -10.12 -3.44
C CYS A 61 2.28 -10.73 -4.45
N SER A 62 1.93 -10.76 -5.74
CA SER A 62 2.75 -11.40 -6.78
C SER A 62 4.09 -10.71 -6.97
N SER A 63 4.23 -9.42 -6.67
CA SER A 63 5.45 -8.68 -7.05
C SER A 63 6.55 -8.77 -5.99
N PHE A 64 6.17 -8.80 -4.72
CA PHE A 64 7.12 -8.84 -3.61
C PHE A 64 7.22 -10.24 -2.97
N SER A 65 6.39 -11.20 -3.37
CA SER A 65 6.50 -12.57 -2.87
C SER A 65 7.76 -13.26 -3.38
N SER A 66 8.38 -14.06 -2.52
CA SER A 66 9.43 -15.02 -2.89
C SER A 66 9.05 -15.93 -4.07
N MET A 67 7.76 -16.14 -4.33
CA MET A 67 7.28 -16.90 -5.49
C MET A 67 7.63 -16.25 -6.84
N ASN A 68 7.89 -14.95 -6.85
CA ASN A 68 8.27 -14.19 -8.04
C ASN A 68 9.76 -13.82 -8.02
N ALA A 69 10.55 -14.31 -7.07
CA ALA A 69 11.97 -13.96 -6.99
C ALA A 69 12.73 -14.27 -8.29
N ALA A 70 12.40 -15.39 -8.95
CA ALA A 70 13.05 -15.79 -10.20
C ALA A 70 12.77 -14.85 -11.37
N SER A 71 11.55 -14.33 -11.51
CA SER A 71 11.18 -13.46 -12.64
C SER A 71 11.36 -11.98 -12.33
N SER A 72 11.20 -11.59 -11.07
CA SER A 72 11.39 -10.19 -10.64
C SER A 72 12.84 -9.85 -10.32
N GLY A 73 13.72 -10.85 -10.12
CA GLY A 73 15.06 -10.65 -9.59
C GLY A 73 15.10 -10.27 -8.11
N ARG A 74 13.94 -10.19 -7.43
CA ARG A 74 13.86 -9.67 -6.08
C ARG A 74 14.40 -10.66 -5.05
N SER A 75 15.17 -10.13 -4.11
CA SER A 75 15.67 -10.84 -2.93
C SER A 75 15.82 -9.87 -1.75
N ALA A 76 16.25 -10.37 -0.60
CA ALA A 76 16.61 -9.49 0.53
C ALA A 76 17.77 -8.54 0.20
N CYS A 77 18.68 -8.94 -0.69
CA CYS A 77 19.85 -8.13 -1.10
C CYS A 77 19.59 -7.29 -2.36
N SER A 78 18.51 -7.57 -3.08
CA SER A 78 18.07 -6.81 -4.26
C SER A 78 16.54 -6.71 -4.19
N SER A 79 16.04 -5.89 -3.27
CA SER A 79 14.59 -5.82 -2.99
C SER A 79 13.80 -5.04 -4.03
N THR A 80 14.47 -4.20 -4.82
CA THR A 80 13.93 -3.46 -5.97
C THR A 80 13.71 -4.35 -7.20
N GLY A 81 14.55 -5.38 -7.37
CA GLY A 81 14.47 -6.32 -8.50
C GLY A 81 15.07 -5.77 -9.80
N PHE A 82 14.77 -6.44 -10.92
CA PHE A 82 15.18 -6.04 -12.26
C PHE A 82 14.15 -5.07 -12.86
N GLU A 83 14.42 -3.78 -12.79
CA GLU A 83 13.50 -2.72 -13.20
C GLU A 83 13.28 -2.67 -14.72
N GLU A 84 14.14 -3.32 -15.50
CA GLU A 84 13.97 -3.54 -16.94
C GLU A 84 12.69 -4.33 -17.24
N HIS A 85 12.20 -5.10 -16.27
CA HIS A 85 10.89 -5.73 -16.35
C HIS A 85 9.81 -4.71 -15.96
N VAL A 86 8.97 -4.33 -16.93
CA VAL A 86 7.84 -3.40 -16.73
C VAL A 86 6.99 -3.75 -15.50
N SER A 87 6.73 -5.04 -15.26
CA SER A 87 5.96 -5.47 -14.08
C SER A 87 6.64 -5.16 -12.75
N VAL A 88 7.99 -5.17 -12.70
CA VAL A 88 8.80 -4.84 -11.53
C VAL A 88 8.77 -3.34 -11.30
N ALA A 89 9.02 -2.53 -12.34
CA ALA A 89 8.94 -1.07 -12.28
C ALA A 89 7.56 -0.58 -11.81
N TYR A 90 6.47 -1.11 -12.40
CA TYR A 90 5.10 -0.80 -11.97
C TYR A 90 4.84 -1.16 -10.50
N SER A 91 5.50 -2.22 -10.01
CA SER A 91 5.33 -2.64 -8.61
C SER A 91 6.13 -1.78 -7.63
N ASN A 92 7.30 -1.27 -8.05
CA ASN A 92 8.06 -0.27 -7.28
C ASN A 92 7.26 1.02 -7.15
N GLN A 93 6.73 1.52 -8.27
CA GLN A 93 5.86 2.70 -8.30
C GLN A 93 4.65 2.54 -7.37
N LEU A 94 3.95 1.41 -7.47
CA LEU A 94 2.78 1.14 -6.64
C LEU A 94 3.14 1.12 -5.14
N LEU A 95 4.26 0.49 -4.79
CA LEU A 95 4.71 0.41 -3.41
C LEU A 95 5.04 1.80 -2.85
N GLU A 96 5.83 2.59 -3.56
CA GLU A 96 6.21 3.93 -3.10
C GLU A 96 5.01 4.87 -3.01
N ARG A 97 4.07 4.78 -3.96
CA ARG A 97 2.78 5.47 -3.85
C ARG A 97 2.00 5.03 -2.62
N THR A 98 1.95 3.74 -2.33
CA THR A 98 1.30 3.22 -1.13
C THR A 98 1.97 3.71 0.16
N ILE A 99 3.31 3.77 0.19
CA ILE A 99 4.07 4.34 1.30
C ILE A 99 3.70 5.80 1.53
N LEU A 100 3.65 6.62 0.47
CA LEU A 100 3.24 8.02 0.57
C LEU A 100 1.80 8.17 1.08
N LEU A 101 0.88 7.29 0.67
CA LEU A 101 -0.49 7.27 1.20
C LEU A 101 -0.54 6.84 2.67
N ILE A 102 0.32 5.94 3.13
CA ILE A 102 0.44 5.55 4.54
C ILE A 102 0.96 6.73 5.38
N LEU A 103 2.00 7.42 4.91
CA LEU A 103 2.52 8.62 5.56
C LEU A 103 1.46 9.71 5.65
N LEU A 104 0.73 9.95 4.55
CA LEU A 104 -0.38 10.89 4.52
C LEU A 104 -1.50 10.49 5.47
N ALA A 105 -1.93 9.21 5.48
CA ALA A 105 -2.94 8.72 6.42
C ALA A 105 -2.50 8.92 7.87
N THR A 106 -1.22 8.69 8.16
CA THR A 106 -0.65 8.89 9.51
C THR A 106 -0.67 10.37 9.90
N ALA A 107 -0.27 11.27 8.99
CA ALA A 107 -0.29 12.72 9.20
C ALA A 107 -1.72 13.27 9.37
N MET A 108 -2.70 12.65 8.71
CA MET A 108 -4.13 12.96 8.85
C MET A 108 -4.76 12.29 10.09
N ASP A 109 -3.96 11.83 11.06
CA ASP A 109 -4.40 11.15 12.28
C ASP A 109 -5.36 9.96 12.00
N SER A 110 -5.17 9.30 10.86
CA SER A 110 -5.99 8.15 10.46
C SER A 110 -5.33 6.84 10.89
N THR A 111 -6.17 5.83 11.09
CA THR A 111 -5.69 4.47 11.32
C THR A 111 -5.42 3.82 9.97
N TRP A 112 -4.33 3.07 9.84
CA TRP A 112 -4.05 2.35 8.63
C TRP A 112 -3.57 0.93 8.90
N SER A 113 -3.67 0.10 7.85
CA SER A 113 -3.04 -1.21 7.84
C SER A 113 -2.62 -1.59 6.44
N LEU A 114 -1.51 -2.33 6.31
CA LEU A 114 -1.01 -2.86 5.06
C LEU A 114 -0.80 -4.36 5.19
N GLU A 115 -1.38 -5.12 4.26
CA GLU A 115 -1.29 -6.58 4.22
C GLU A 115 -0.30 -7.04 3.15
N GLN A 116 0.52 -8.05 3.49
CA GLN A 116 1.42 -8.74 2.57
C GLN A 116 1.52 -10.24 2.86
N PRO A 117 1.83 -11.08 1.85
CA PRO A 117 2.14 -12.48 2.09
C PRO A 117 3.39 -12.62 2.98
N GLY A 118 3.44 -13.67 3.80
CA GLY A 118 4.50 -13.88 4.79
C GLY A 118 5.89 -14.12 4.20
N GLY A 119 5.98 -14.43 2.91
CA GLY A 119 7.24 -14.53 2.15
C GLY A 119 7.57 -13.29 1.34
N SER A 120 6.95 -12.14 1.64
CA SER A 120 7.23 -10.87 0.97
C SER A 120 8.63 -10.36 1.33
N VAL A 121 9.32 -9.75 0.36
CA VAL A 121 10.59 -9.03 0.56
C VAL A 121 10.39 -7.56 0.95
N LEU A 122 9.16 -7.13 1.22
CA LEU A 122 8.83 -5.73 1.53
C LEU A 122 9.70 -5.13 2.65
N ASP A 123 10.00 -5.89 3.71
CA ASP A 123 10.86 -5.43 4.83
C ASP A 123 12.29 -5.03 4.39
N PHE A 124 12.70 -5.45 3.20
CA PHE A 124 14.02 -5.14 2.62
C PHE A 124 13.97 -3.98 1.62
N TYR A 125 12.78 -3.48 1.27
CA TYR A 125 12.65 -2.37 0.32
C TYR A 125 13.14 -1.05 0.93
N PRO A 126 14.02 -0.27 0.25
CA PRO A 126 14.62 0.93 0.84
C PRO A 126 13.60 1.96 1.33
N ALA A 127 12.66 2.37 0.48
CA ALA A 127 11.63 3.36 0.84
C ALA A 127 10.72 2.88 1.99
N TRP A 128 10.48 1.57 2.10
CA TRP A 128 9.71 0.98 3.19
C TRP A 128 10.45 1.11 4.51
N ARG A 129 11.77 0.87 4.51
CA ARG A 129 12.62 1.06 5.70
C ARG A 129 12.70 2.53 6.10
N SER A 130 12.89 3.45 5.14
CA SER A 130 12.84 4.89 5.40
C SER A 130 11.51 5.30 6.04
N MET A 131 10.38 4.83 5.51
CA MET A 131 9.06 5.07 6.11
C MET A 131 8.97 4.52 7.54
N MET A 132 9.44 3.30 7.80
CA MET A 132 9.42 2.72 9.14
C MET A 132 10.24 3.51 10.16
N MET A 133 11.39 4.06 9.75
CA MET A 133 12.19 4.95 10.59
C MET A 133 11.44 6.24 10.90
N VAL A 134 10.88 6.91 9.89
CA VAL A 134 10.06 8.13 10.07
C VAL A 134 8.90 7.89 11.03
N LEU A 135 8.16 6.79 10.86
CA LEU A 135 7.04 6.46 11.74
C LEU A 135 7.51 6.19 13.18
N SER A 136 8.66 5.52 13.34
CA SER A 136 9.28 5.30 14.65
C SER A 136 9.67 6.62 15.32
N ASP A 137 10.17 7.59 14.55
CA ASP A 137 10.51 8.91 15.08
C ASP A 137 9.26 9.68 15.53
N TRP A 138 8.14 9.51 14.81
CA TRP A 138 6.87 10.18 15.14
C TRP A 138 6.14 9.60 16.35
N GLY A 139 6.08 8.27 16.47
CA GLY A 139 5.28 7.60 17.50
C GLY A 139 6.05 6.72 18.46
N GLY A 140 7.38 6.75 18.42
CA GLY A 140 8.25 5.86 19.18
C GLY A 140 8.24 4.42 18.68
N PRO A 141 8.81 3.48 19.45
CA PRO A 141 9.01 2.09 19.04
C PRO A 141 7.73 1.28 18.80
N TYR A 142 6.57 1.82 19.20
CA TYR A 142 5.26 1.19 19.02
C TYR A 142 4.40 1.87 17.95
N ALA A 143 4.97 2.78 17.17
CA ALA A 143 4.29 3.47 16.08
C ALA A 143 3.71 2.51 15.04
N VAL A 144 4.40 1.37 14.80
CA VAL A 144 3.95 0.33 13.87
C VAL A 144 3.96 -1.04 14.55
N SER A 145 2.83 -1.72 14.48
CA SER A 145 2.67 -3.11 14.90
C SER A 145 2.64 -4.03 13.70
N LYS A 146 3.35 -5.17 13.81
CA LYS A 146 3.36 -6.23 12.80
C LYS A 146 2.78 -7.52 13.40
N VAL A 147 1.71 -8.03 12.80
CA VAL A 147 1.11 -9.31 13.17
C VAL A 147 1.32 -10.35 12.06
N ARG A 148 1.51 -11.60 12.47
CA ARG A 148 1.51 -12.76 11.57
C ARG A 148 0.21 -13.52 11.78
N PHE A 149 -0.49 -13.85 10.71
CA PHE A 149 -1.72 -14.64 10.78
C PHE A 149 -1.83 -15.59 9.60
N TRP A 150 -2.73 -16.56 9.71
CA TRP A 150 -3.05 -17.49 8.64
C TRP A 150 -4.35 -17.04 7.97
N MET A 151 -4.34 -16.83 6.67
CA MET A 151 -5.58 -16.48 5.95
C MET A 151 -6.61 -17.61 6.00
N GLY A 152 -6.14 -18.85 6.22
CA GLY A 152 -6.99 -20.01 6.48
C GLY A 152 -7.93 -19.86 7.68
N HIS A 153 -7.54 -19.12 8.73
CA HIS A 153 -8.41 -18.78 9.88
C HIS A 153 -9.60 -17.88 9.52
N PHE A 154 -9.60 -17.37 8.29
CA PHE A 154 -10.61 -16.52 7.71
C PHE A 154 -11.25 -17.15 6.47
N GLY A 155 -11.10 -18.47 6.28
CA GLY A 155 -11.78 -19.20 5.22
C GLY A 155 -11.11 -19.14 3.84
N ALA A 156 -9.84 -18.71 3.74
CA ALA A 156 -9.09 -18.91 2.50
C ALA A 156 -8.92 -20.41 2.20
N LYS A 157 -8.96 -20.78 0.91
CA LYS A 157 -8.78 -22.16 0.44
C LYS A 157 -7.40 -22.72 0.74
N THR A 158 -6.40 -21.85 0.83
CA THR A 158 -5.00 -22.21 1.09
C THR A 158 -4.56 -21.69 2.44
N PRO A 159 -3.76 -22.45 3.21
CA PRO A 159 -3.21 -22.03 4.49
C PRO A 159 -2.03 -21.09 4.27
N LYS A 160 -2.23 -19.95 3.58
CA LYS A 160 -1.18 -18.96 3.38
C LYS A 160 -0.97 -18.18 4.67
N ARG A 161 0.30 -17.96 5.02
CA ARG A 161 0.69 -17.05 6.09
C ARG A 161 0.81 -15.65 5.51
N HIS A 162 0.30 -14.67 6.23
CA HIS A 162 0.31 -13.25 5.88
C HIS A 162 0.87 -12.42 7.03
N TYR A 163 1.36 -11.24 6.70
CA TYR A 163 1.73 -10.17 7.60
C TYR A 163 0.75 -9.02 7.44
N MET A 164 0.42 -8.38 8.55
CA MET A 164 -0.24 -7.08 8.55
C MET A 164 0.60 -6.11 9.36
N TYR A 165 0.94 -4.99 8.74
CA TYR A 165 1.51 -3.82 9.40
C TYR A 165 0.36 -2.87 9.69
N ALA A 166 0.34 -2.23 10.85
CA ALA A 166 -0.67 -1.23 11.17
C ALA A 166 -0.10 -0.27 12.19
N ASN A 167 -0.60 0.97 12.21
CA ASN A 167 -0.31 1.89 13.30
C ASN A 167 -1.14 1.61 14.56
N SER A 168 -1.57 0.37 14.79
CA SER A 168 -2.31 -0.02 16.00
C SER A 168 -1.94 -1.42 16.48
N VAL A 169 -1.65 -1.54 17.78
CA VAL A 169 -1.37 -2.82 18.44
C VAL A 169 -2.55 -3.80 18.40
N LYS A 170 -3.77 -3.31 18.18
CA LYS A 170 -4.97 -4.15 18.09
C LYS A 170 -5.04 -4.95 16.80
N VAL A 171 -4.12 -4.72 15.85
CA VAL A 171 -3.92 -5.61 14.69
C VAL A 171 -3.60 -7.04 15.12
N ASN A 172 -3.04 -7.24 16.32
CA ASN A 172 -2.76 -8.55 16.91
C ASN A 172 -4.01 -9.44 17.09
N LEU A 173 -5.22 -8.85 17.10
CA LEU A 173 -6.48 -9.61 17.13
C LEU A 173 -6.67 -10.51 15.89
N LEU A 174 -5.93 -10.27 14.80
CA LEU A 174 -5.92 -11.14 13.63
C LEU A 174 -5.18 -12.47 13.87
N ASN A 175 -4.29 -12.54 14.86
CA ASN A 175 -3.54 -13.75 15.16
C ASN A 175 -4.38 -14.73 15.99
N LYS A 176 -5.04 -15.67 15.32
CA LYS A 176 -5.79 -16.77 15.96
C LYS A 176 -4.91 -17.98 16.31
N GLY A 177 -3.60 -17.82 16.39
CA GLY A 177 -2.66 -18.88 16.76
C GLY A 177 -2.37 -19.89 15.64
N LYS A 178 -1.94 -21.10 16.04
CA LYS A 178 -1.56 -22.18 15.12
C LYS A 178 -2.77 -22.64 14.31
N LEU A 179 -2.57 -22.87 13.02
CA LEU A 179 -3.59 -23.39 12.12
C LEU A 179 -3.59 -24.92 12.19
N SER A 180 -4.76 -25.55 12.34
CA SER A 180 -4.89 -26.99 12.16
C SER A 180 -4.96 -27.31 10.67
N PHE A 181 -3.86 -27.86 10.12
CA PHE A 181 -3.77 -28.17 8.69
C PHE A 181 -4.75 -29.27 8.24
N GLY A 182 -5.25 -30.10 9.16
CA GLY A 182 -6.23 -31.16 8.86
C GLY A 182 -7.57 -30.64 8.30
N LEU A 183 -7.86 -29.34 8.47
CA LEU A 183 -9.05 -28.69 7.91
C LEU A 183 -8.91 -28.34 6.42
N PHE A 184 -7.68 -28.34 5.88
CA PHE A 184 -7.39 -27.99 4.49
C PHE A 184 -7.32 -29.26 3.64
N LYS A 185 -8.47 -29.89 3.42
CA LYS A 185 -8.58 -31.11 2.59
C LYS A 185 -8.44 -30.84 1.09
N HIS A 186 -8.45 -29.57 0.66
CA HIS A 186 -8.37 -29.21 -0.75
C HIS A 186 -6.92 -29.19 -1.25
N ASN A 187 -6.61 -30.09 -2.18
CA ASN A 187 -5.36 -30.16 -2.94
C ASN A 187 -5.19 -29.03 -3.98
N GLN A 188 -5.61 -27.80 -3.68
CA GLN A 188 -5.40 -26.68 -4.61
C GLN A 188 -3.91 -26.32 -4.60
N LYS A 189 -3.15 -26.97 -5.48
CA LYS A 189 -1.72 -26.70 -5.69
C LYS A 189 -1.60 -25.35 -6.38
N THR A 190 -1.16 -24.32 -5.65
CA THR A 190 -0.88 -22.97 -6.20
C THR A 190 0.48 -22.89 -6.89
N ALA A 191 1.34 -23.89 -6.67
CA ALA A 191 2.65 -24.01 -7.29
C ALA A 191 2.90 -25.44 -7.77
N LYS A 192 3.63 -25.57 -8.88
CA LYS A 192 4.18 -26.83 -9.39
C LYS A 192 5.71 -26.75 -9.29
N TYR A 193 6.33 -27.79 -8.76
CA TYR A 193 7.78 -27.92 -8.76
C TYR A 193 8.24 -28.67 -10.01
N HIS A 194 9.35 -28.24 -10.58
CA HIS A 194 10.03 -28.92 -11.69
C HIS A 194 11.55 -28.84 -11.47
N VAL A 195 12.29 -29.77 -12.05
CA VAL A 195 13.76 -29.73 -12.06
C VAL A 195 14.16 -29.22 -13.43
N ASP A 196 14.99 -28.17 -13.49
CA ASP A 196 15.48 -27.64 -14.76
C ASP A 196 16.60 -28.51 -15.35
N ALA A 197 17.10 -28.16 -16.53
CA ALA A 197 18.15 -28.91 -17.23
C ALA A 197 19.47 -29.01 -16.43
N ASN A 198 19.67 -28.14 -15.43
CA ASN A 198 20.85 -28.14 -14.58
C ASN A 198 20.65 -28.93 -13.27
N GLY A 199 19.54 -29.65 -13.13
CA GLY A 199 19.22 -30.37 -11.89
C GLY A 199 18.71 -29.45 -10.76
N ILE A 200 18.44 -28.17 -11.03
CA ILE A 200 18.00 -27.23 -10.00
C ILE A 200 16.48 -27.31 -9.86
N ARG A 201 16.01 -27.50 -8.62
CA ARG A 201 14.58 -27.49 -8.30
C ARG A 201 14.04 -26.06 -8.44
N ARG A 202 13.15 -25.85 -9.40
CA ARG A 202 12.39 -24.64 -9.66
C ARG A 202 10.92 -24.85 -9.30
N PHE A 203 10.15 -23.77 -9.29
CA PHE A 203 8.72 -23.83 -9.16
C PHE A 203 8.05 -22.80 -10.08
N SER A 204 6.81 -23.07 -10.48
CA SER A 204 5.97 -22.16 -11.25
C SER A 204 4.58 -22.06 -10.62
N GLY A 205 3.95 -20.88 -10.73
CA GLY A 205 2.56 -20.70 -10.30
C GLY A 205 1.62 -21.54 -11.16
N THR A 206 0.54 -22.06 -10.57
CA THR A 206 -0.54 -22.69 -11.34
C THR A 206 -1.64 -21.68 -11.67
N MET A 207 -2.59 -22.05 -12.53
CA MET A 207 -3.77 -21.23 -12.82
C MET A 207 -4.58 -20.85 -11.57
N HIS A 208 -4.49 -21.68 -10.52
CA HIS A 208 -5.13 -21.45 -9.23
C HIS A 208 -4.46 -20.40 -8.35
N LEU A 209 -3.27 -19.92 -8.71
CA LEU A 209 -2.57 -18.91 -7.93
C LEU A 209 -3.39 -17.61 -7.87
N ARG A 210 -4.00 -17.19 -8.98
CA ARG A 210 -4.84 -15.98 -9.03
C ARG A 210 -6.09 -16.09 -8.17
N ASP A 211 -6.73 -17.26 -8.12
CA ASP A 211 -7.90 -17.50 -7.27
C ASP A 211 -7.61 -17.28 -5.78
N THR A 212 -6.32 -17.32 -5.40
CA THR A 212 -5.86 -17.17 -4.02
C THR A 212 -5.33 -15.77 -3.71
N GLU A 213 -5.54 -14.81 -4.60
CA GLU A 213 -5.26 -13.38 -4.40
C GLU A 213 -6.47 -12.63 -3.81
N GLN A 214 -7.67 -13.19 -3.91
CA GLN A 214 -8.88 -12.58 -3.36
C GLN A 214 -8.95 -12.75 -1.83
N TYR A 215 -9.26 -11.66 -1.14
CA TYR A 215 -9.53 -11.73 0.29
C TYR A 215 -10.81 -12.53 0.59
N PRO A 216 -10.77 -13.46 1.55
CA PRO A 216 -11.99 -14.09 2.03
C PRO A 216 -12.94 -13.05 2.64
N VAL A 217 -14.24 -13.22 2.42
CA VAL A 217 -15.27 -12.33 3.01
C VAL A 217 -15.17 -12.31 4.55
N ALA A 218 -14.84 -13.45 5.18
CA ALA A 218 -14.70 -13.51 6.63
C ALA A 218 -13.48 -12.72 7.16
N PHE A 219 -12.44 -12.52 6.34
CA PHE A 219 -11.32 -11.64 6.68
C PHE A 219 -11.78 -10.18 6.70
N ALA A 220 -12.47 -9.73 5.65
CA ALA A 220 -13.02 -8.38 5.58
C ALA A 220 -14.01 -8.10 6.73
N LYS A 221 -14.91 -9.05 7.03
CA LYS A 221 -15.82 -8.95 8.19
C LYS A 221 -15.06 -8.80 9.51
N ASN A 222 -13.96 -9.53 9.68
CA ASN A 222 -13.17 -9.43 10.89
C ASN A 222 -12.43 -8.09 11.00
N LEU A 223 -11.89 -7.55 9.90
CA LEU A 223 -11.31 -6.20 9.89
C LEU A 223 -12.34 -5.14 10.31
N VAL A 224 -13.58 -5.23 9.80
CA VAL A 224 -14.67 -4.33 10.22
C VAL A 224 -14.97 -4.49 11.72
N GLN A 225 -15.02 -5.73 12.23
CA GLN A 225 -15.26 -5.99 13.66
C GLN A 225 -14.19 -5.40 14.58
N ILE A 226 -12.92 -5.40 14.16
CA ILE A 226 -11.82 -4.86 14.96
C ILE A 226 -11.53 -3.38 14.66
N CYS A 227 -12.17 -2.78 13.67
CA CYS A 227 -11.90 -1.42 13.18
C CYS A 227 -11.94 -0.39 14.31
N GLU A 228 -12.97 -0.40 15.15
CA GLU A 228 -13.08 0.53 16.29
C GLU A 228 -11.96 0.33 17.32
N ASN A 229 -11.49 -0.91 17.51
CA ASN A 229 -10.35 -1.19 18.38
C ASN A 229 -9.05 -0.67 17.76
N LEU A 230 -8.87 -0.81 16.44
CA LEU A 230 -7.72 -0.25 15.72
C LEU A 230 -7.69 1.26 15.87
N LYS A 231 -8.81 1.95 15.61
CA LYS A 231 -8.94 3.41 15.74
C LYS A 231 -8.64 3.92 17.14
N LYS A 232 -9.19 3.25 18.17
CA LYS A 232 -9.01 3.62 19.57
C LYS A 232 -7.56 3.49 20.07
N HIS A 233 -6.78 2.58 19.49
CA HIS A 233 -5.42 2.28 19.94
C HIS A 233 -4.40 2.52 18.82
N ARG A 234 -4.64 3.54 18.00
CA ARG A 234 -3.66 3.97 17.00
C ARG A 234 -2.50 4.70 17.67
N ALA A 235 -1.35 4.65 17.04
CA ALA A 235 -0.10 5.29 17.43
C ALA A 235 0.56 5.92 16.18
N GLY A 236 1.74 6.53 16.33
CA GLY A 236 2.49 7.03 15.17
C GLY A 236 2.03 8.38 14.61
N CYS A 237 0.97 8.99 15.14
CA CYS A 237 0.58 10.33 14.72
C CYS A 237 1.64 11.33 15.20
N PRO A 238 2.23 12.14 14.29
CA PRO A 238 3.20 13.16 14.70
C PRO A 238 2.52 14.12 15.67
N GLN A 239 3.19 14.38 16.80
CA GLN A 239 2.78 15.42 17.74
C GLN A 239 3.32 16.75 17.20
N THR A 240 2.46 17.58 16.60
CA THR A 240 2.86 18.92 16.14
C THR A 240 2.18 19.96 17.01
N SER A 241 2.97 20.78 17.72
CA SER A 241 2.45 21.91 18.50
C SER A 241 1.92 23.03 17.60
N GLU A 242 2.49 23.17 16.40
CA GLU A 242 2.07 24.13 15.38
C GLU A 242 2.36 23.54 14.00
N ILE A 243 1.36 23.52 13.11
CA ILE A 243 1.54 23.06 11.73
C ILE A 243 1.87 24.31 10.91
N PRO A 244 3.09 24.42 10.32
CA PRO A 244 3.43 25.56 9.49
C PRO A 244 2.45 25.66 8.31
N SER A 245 2.26 26.87 7.78
CA SER A 245 1.44 27.02 6.59
C SER A 245 2.03 26.22 5.43
N ALA A 246 1.19 25.85 4.46
CA ALA A 246 1.67 25.16 3.27
C ALA A 246 2.74 25.98 2.51
N LEU A 247 2.59 27.31 2.50
CA LEU A 247 3.56 28.23 1.90
C LEU A 247 4.89 28.23 2.66
N ASP A 248 4.86 28.30 3.99
CA ASP A 248 6.08 28.28 4.81
C ASP A 248 6.80 26.94 4.62
N THR A 249 6.04 25.85 4.62
CA THR A 249 6.57 24.50 4.38
C THR A 249 7.27 24.46 3.02
N LEU A 250 6.59 24.86 1.94
CA LEU A 250 7.16 24.83 0.59
C LEU A 250 8.35 25.77 0.42
N SER A 251 8.31 26.95 1.04
CA SER A 251 9.40 27.95 0.97
C SER A 251 10.64 27.51 1.76
N SER A 252 10.44 26.70 2.80
CA SER A 252 11.53 26.13 3.61
C SER A 252 12.15 24.87 3.00
N LEU A 253 11.53 24.27 1.98
CA LEU A 253 12.08 23.11 1.31
C LEU A 253 13.39 23.51 0.60
N PRO A 254 14.48 22.75 0.80
CA PRO A 254 15.70 22.97 0.04
C PRO A 254 15.42 22.94 -1.47
N SER A 255 16.08 23.82 -2.24
CA SER A 255 15.92 23.86 -3.69
C SER A 255 16.35 22.57 -4.38
N ASP A 256 17.19 21.78 -3.72
CA ASP A 256 17.69 20.47 -4.12
C ASP A 256 16.97 19.32 -3.40
N TYR A 257 15.80 19.57 -2.82
CA TYR A 257 14.99 18.55 -2.15
C TYR A 257 14.40 17.55 -3.15
N HIS A 258 15.28 16.74 -3.73
CA HIS A 258 14.97 15.54 -4.48
C HIS A 258 15.20 14.37 -3.54
N ARG A 259 14.15 13.95 -2.82
CA ARG A 259 14.21 12.66 -2.15
C ARG A 259 14.22 11.57 -3.21
N ALA A 260 15.42 11.12 -3.57
CA ALA A 260 15.65 9.91 -4.37
C ALA A 260 14.95 8.68 -3.77
N GLU A 261 14.59 8.73 -2.48
CA GLU A 261 13.87 7.67 -1.76
C GLU A 261 12.51 7.28 -2.38
N TYR A 262 11.86 8.18 -3.11
CA TYR A 262 10.51 7.96 -3.68
C TYR A 262 10.45 8.25 -5.19
N GLU A 263 11.55 8.04 -5.90
CA GLU A 263 11.64 8.31 -7.34
C GLU A 263 10.60 7.51 -8.15
N ASN A 264 10.39 6.24 -7.82
CA ASN A 264 9.44 5.38 -8.54
C ASN A 264 7.99 5.83 -8.34
N ALA A 265 7.65 6.56 -7.27
CA ALA A 265 6.30 7.11 -7.08
C ALA A 265 5.89 8.05 -8.24
N ALA A 266 6.85 8.61 -8.98
CA ALA A 266 6.64 9.49 -10.12
C ALA A 266 5.69 10.66 -9.80
N LEU A 267 5.94 11.36 -8.68
CA LEU A 267 5.10 12.47 -8.21
C LEU A 267 5.00 13.61 -9.23
N TYR A 268 6.05 13.83 -10.01
CA TYR A 268 6.05 14.84 -11.08
C TYR A 268 4.95 14.59 -12.13
N GLU A 269 4.62 13.32 -12.41
CA GLU A 269 3.56 12.97 -13.36
C GLU A 269 2.17 13.32 -12.81
N VAL A 270 1.97 13.10 -11.52
CA VAL A 270 0.72 13.39 -10.80
C VAL A 270 0.53 14.89 -10.71
N TYR A 271 1.62 15.61 -10.42
CA TYR A 271 1.67 17.06 -10.45
C TYR A 271 1.30 17.62 -11.83
N ASN A 272 1.92 17.12 -12.90
CA ASN A 272 1.60 17.53 -14.28
C ASN A 272 0.14 17.22 -14.65
N TYR A 273 -0.40 16.10 -14.16
CA TYR A 273 -1.82 15.77 -14.35
C TYR A 273 -2.74 16.78 -13.65
N LEU A 274 -2.48 17.11 -12.39
CA LEU A 274 -3.27 18.08 -11.64
C LEU A 274 -3.22 19.47 -12.29
N ARG A 275 -2.03 19.89 -12.73
CA ARG A 275 -1.82 21.15 -13.45
C ARG A 275 -2.62 21.25 -14.75
N GLY A 276 -2.77 20.14 -15.48
CA GLY A 276 -3.58 20.10 -16.72
C GLY A 276 -5.08 20.28 -16.48
N SER A 277 -5.54 20.30 -15.22
CA SER A 277 -6.94 20.53 -14.89
C SER A 277 -7.31 22.01 -15.00
N LYS A 278 -8.20 22.32 -15.94
CA LYS A 278 -8.80 23.67 -16.08
C LYS A 278 -9.59 24.12 -14.84
N SER A 279 -9.94 23.18 -13.97
CA SER A 279 -10.71 23.45 -12.75
C SER A 279 -9.82 23.61 -11.51
N LEU A 280 -8.50 23.46 -11.64
CA LEU A 280 -7.59 23.67 -10.52
C LEU A 280 -7.38 25.17 -10.30
N ALA A 281 -8.01 25.71 -9.26
CA ALA A 281 -7.75 27.07 -8.80
C ALA A 281 -6.51 27.07 -7.90
N ILE A 282 -5.42 27.66 -8.38
CA ILE A 282 -4.19 27.87 -7.60
C ILE A 282 -4.31 29.23 -6.93
N PRO A 283 -4.19 29.32 -5.59
CA PRO A 283 -4.20 30.60 -4.90
C PRO A 283 -3.04 31.49 -5.37
N GLU A 284 -3.27 32.80 -5.42
CA GLU A 284 -2.30 33.76 -6.00
C GLU A 284 -0.97 33.72 -5.24
N GLU A 285 -1.04 33.60 -3.92
CA GLU A 285 0.11 33.53 -3.02
C GLU A 285 0.98 32.27 -3.23
N TRP A 286 0.48 31.25 -3.92
CA TRP A 286 1.29 30.07 -4.28
C TRP A 286 2.08 30.28 -5.57
N ARG A 287 1.70 31.24 -6.41
CA ARG A 287 2.30 31.43 -7.74
C ARG A 287 3.79 31.75 -7.69
N CYS A 288 4.25 32.42 -6.64
CA CYS A 288 5.65 32.82 -6.47
C CYS A 288 6.59 31.69 -6.04
N ILE A 289 6.05 30.61 -5.47
CA ILE A 289 6.85 29.47 -4.97
C ILE A 289 6.81 28.27 -5.92
N LEU A 290 5.94 28.30 -6.93
CA LEU A 290 5.79 27.21 -7.88
C LEU A 290 6.90 27.30 -8.95
N PRO A 291 7.47 26.15 -9.39
CA PRO A 291 8.55 26.13 -10.36
C PRO A 291 8.24 26.96 -11.61
N PRO A 292 9.24 27.70 -12.16
CA PRO A 292 9.09 28.42 -13.42
C PRO A 292 8.54 27.50 -14.51
N GLY A 293 7.43 27.92 -15.10
CA GLY A 293 6.70 27.12 -16.08
C GLY A 293 5.44 26.45 -15.55
N PHE A 294 5.07 26.56 -14.27
CA PHE A 294 3.76 26.07 -13.76
C PHE A 294 2.56 26.86 -14.30
N LEU A 295 2.70 28.17 -14.47
CA LEU A 295 1.61 29.10 -14.82
C LEU A 295 1.41 29.30 -16.33
N GLY A 296 2.19 28.63 -17.16
CA GLY A 296 2.28 28.91 -18.61
C GLY A 296 1.17 28.35 -19.50
N PHE A 297 -0.04 28.09 -18.99
CA PHE A 297 -1.21 27.67 -19.78
C PHE A 297 -2.47 28.40 -19.37
#